data_AF-A0A485JEW4-F1
#
_entry.id   AF-A0A485JEW4-F1
#
_cell.length_a   1.000
_cell.length_b   1.000
_cell.length_c   1.000
_cell.angle_alpha   90.00
_cell.angle_beta   90.00
_cell.angle_gamma   90.00
#
_symmetry.space_group_name_H-M   'P 1'
#
loop_
_entity.id
_entity.type
_entity.pdbx_description
1 polymer ?
#
loop_
_entity_poly.entity_id
_entity_poly.type
_entity_poly.pdbx_seq_one_letter_code
_entity_poly.pdbx_strand_id
1 'polypeptide(L)'
;MKKHLFTLTLSSVLAIPAVSHAEFKGGFADIGIHYLDWTSRTTEKSSTKSHKDDFGYLELEGGANFSWGEMYGFFDWENFYNDRHDKPGSEQRYTFKNTNRIYLGDTGFNLYLHAYGTYGSANRVNFHDDMFLYGIGYNFTGSGWWFKPFFAKRYTDQTYYTGDNGYVPVGCRLQLYAGQ
;
A
#
# COMPACT_ATOMS: atom_id res chain seq x y z
N MET A 1 55.66 2.07 -25.81
CA MET A 1 54.19 1.88 -25.89
C MET A 1 53.54 2.82 -24.90
N LYS A 2 52.81 3.84 -25.37
CA LYS A 2 52.24 4.92 -24.55
C LYS A 2 50.98 4.40 -23.83
N LYS A 3 50.95 4.54 -22.50
CA LYS A 3 49.76 4.23 -21.68
C LYS A 3 48.82 5.44 -21.75
N HIS A 4 47.69 5.29 -22.42
CA HIS A 4 46.62 6.27 -22.39
C HIS A 4 45.69 5.93 -21.23
N LEU A 5 45.79 6.70 -20.15
CA LEU A 5 44.86 6.64 -19.03
C LEU A 5 43.59 7.38 -19.46
N PHE A 6 42.52 6.65 -19.74
CA PHE A 6 41.21 7.21 -20.03
C PHE A 6 40.55 7.60 -18.70
N THR A 7 40.66 8.86 -18.31
CA THR A 7 39.89 9.41 -17.19
C THR A 7 38.45 9.62 -17.66
N LEU A 8 37.55 8.71 -17.31
CA LEU A 8 36.13 8.86 -17.54
C LEU A 8 35.57 9.80 -16.46
N THR A 9 35.51 11.10 -16.75
CA THR A 9 34.75 12.05 -15.93
C THR A 9 33.26 11.74 -16.10
N LEU A 10 32.71 11.01 -15.12
CA LEU A 10 31.28 10.80 -14.98
C LEU A 10 30.65 12.13 -14.49
N SER A 11 30.45 13.07 -15.41
CA SER A 11 29.49 14.16 -15.22
C SER A 11 28.09 13.61 -15.40
N SER A 12 27.65 12.76 -14.47
CA SER A 12 26.25 12.40 -14.32
C SER A 12 25.50 13.62 -13.79
N VAL A 13 24.99 14.42 -14.72
CA VAL A 13 23.73 15.18 -14.67
C VAL A 13 23.07 15.17 -13.28
N LEU A 14 23.51 16.09 -12.41
CA LEU A 14 22.67 16.63 -11.33
C LEU A 14 21.73 17.68 -11.93
N ALA A 15 21.01 17.32 -13.00
CA ALA A 15 19.76 17.99 -13.31
C ALA A 15 18.72 17.44 -12.32
N ILE A 16 18.90 17.80 -11.05
CA ILE A 16 17.79 17.88 -10.11
C ILE A 16 16.93 18.98 -10.73
N PRO A 17 15.75 18.69 -11.32
CA PRO A 17 14.84 19.78 -11.63
C PRO A 17 14.66 20.54 -10.32
N ALA A 18 14.91 21.85 -10.37
CA ALA A 18 14.80 22.75 -9.22
C ALA A 18 13.63 22.29 -8.36
N VAL A 19 13.93 21.92 -7.11
CA VAL A 19 12.98 21.37 -6.14
C VAL A 19 11.78 22.31 -6.13
N SER A 20 10.73 21.98 -6.88
CA SER A 20 9.42 22.52 -6.62
C SER A 20 9.13 22.01 -5.22
N HIS A 21 9.25 22.88 -4.23
CA HIS A 21 9.06 22.51 -2.84
C HIS A 21 7.77 21.70 -2.76
N ALA A 22 7.90 20.44 -2.35
CA ALA A 22 6.79 19.57 -2.03
C ALA A 22 6.05 20.22 -0.88
N GLU A 23 5.11 21.10 -1.18
CA GLU A 23 4.40 21.88 -0.19
C GLU A 23 3.47 20.92 0.55
N PHE A 24 3.80 20.64 1.81
CA PHE A 24 2.95 19.84 2.67
C PHE A 24 1.62 20.57 2.90
N LYS A 25 0.52 19.92 2.53
CA LYS A 25 -0.85 20.47 2.65
C LYS A 25 -1.55 19.99 3.92
N GLY A 26 -1.09 18.89 4.51
CA GLY A 26 -1.67 18.33 5.73
C GLY A 26 -1.61 16.81 5.74
N GLY A 27 -1.81 16.24 6.91
CA GLY A 27 -1.75 14.80 7.11
C GLY A 27 -2.20 14.40 8.50
N PHE A 28 -2.22 13.09 8.72
CA PHE A 28 -2.55 12.46 9.99
C PHE A 28 -1.64 11.25 10.20
N ALA A 29 -1.48 10.87 11.46
CA ALA A 29 -0.82 9.65 11.87
C ALA A 29 -1.48 9.19 13.17
N ASP A 30 -1.85 7.92 13.22
CA ASP A 30 -2.59 7.32 14.30
C ASP A 30 -1.99 5.97 14.68
N ILE A 31 -2.17 5.59 15.94
CA ILE A 31 -1.81 4.27 16.48
C ILE A 31 -3.04 3.67 17.13
N GLY A 32 -3.32 2.41 16.83
CA GLY A 32 -4.52 1.72 17.29
C GLY A 32 -4.24 0.30 17.77
N ILE A 33 -5.08 -0.18 18.68
CA ILE A 33 -5.18 -1.60 19.04
C ILE A 33 -6.55 -2.08 18.59
N HIS A 34 -6.56 -3.13 17.77
CA HIS A 34 -7.76 -3.62 17.11
C HIS A 34 -7.92 -5.12 17.36
N TYR A 35 -9.16 -5.60 17.24
CA TYR A 35 -9.48 -7.02 17.24
C TYR A 35 -10.42 -7.30 16.07
N LEU A 36 -10.05 -8.26 15.24
CA LEU A 36 -10.81 -8.67 14.08
C LEU A 36 -11.49 -10.01 14.37
N ASP A 37 -12.82 -9.97 14.40
CA ASP A 37 -13.70 -11.11 14.65
C ASP A 37 -14.37 -11.52 13.33
N TRP A 38 -13.97 -12.67 12.80
CA TRP A 38 -14.59 -13.27 11.63
C TRP A 38 -15.78 -14.13 12.06
N THR A 39 -16.90 -13.96 11.35
CA THR A 39 -18.03 -14.87 11.51
C THR A 39 -17.63 -16.34 11.37
N SER A 40 -18.25 -17.24 12.15
CA SER A 40 -17.91 -18.67 12.16
C SER A 40 -17.98 -19.34 10.78
N ARG A 41 -18.84 -18.81 9.89
CA ARG A 41 -18.93 -19.28 8.50
C ARG A 41 -17.67 -18.93 7.68
N THR A 42 -17.04 -17.80 7.97
CA THR A 42 -15.83 -17.34 7.26
C THR A 42 -14.61 -18.12 7.72
N THR A 43 -14.49 -18.35 9.04
CA THR A 43 -13.43 -19.19 9.61
C THR A 43 -13.54 -20.60 9.04
N GLU A 44 -14.73 -21.22 9.05
CA GLU A 44 -14.97 -22.56 8.48
C GLU A 44 -14.56 -22.65 7.00
N LYS A 45 -15.01 -21.70 6.15
CA LYS A 45 -14.73 -21.73 4.71
C LYS A 45 -13.26 -21.48 4.36
N SER A 46 -12.54 -20.75 5.19
CA SER A 46 -11.14 -20.39 4.94
C SER A 46 -10.13 -21.33 5.62
N SER A 47 -10.60 -22.18 6.55
CA SER A 47 -9.82 -23.09 7.40
C SER A 47 -8.84 -24.02 6.68
N THR A 48 -9.00 -24.25 5.38
CA THR A 48 -8.13 -25.13 4.58
C THR A 48 -7.32 -24.39 3.52
N LYS A 49 -7.46 -23.06 3.42
CA LYS A 49 -6.83 -22.26 2.36
C LYS A 49 -6.10 -21.03 2.90
N SER A 50 -6.84 -20.09 3.47
CA SER A 50 -6.30 -18.79 3.89
C SER A 50 -6.36 -18.58 5.40
N HIS A 51 -6.90 -19.55 6.15
CA HIS A 51 -6.91 -19.57 7.62
C HIS A 51 -7.29 -18.21 8.22
N LYS A 52 -8.46 -17.68 7.81
CA LYS A 52 -8.97 -16.42 8.34
C LYS A 52 -9.57 -16.72 9.71
N ASP A 53 -8.70 -16.72 10.71
CA ASP A 53 -9.05 -16.85 12.12
C ASP A 53 -9.10 -15.47 12.79
N ASP A 54 -9.66 -15.41 13.98
CA ASP A 54 -9.78 -14.16 14.75
C ASP A 54 -8.41 -13.76 15.32
N PHE A 55 -8.11 -12.46 15.31
CA PHE A 55 -6.84 -11.96 15.82
C PHE A 55 -6.91 -10.52 16.33
N GLY A 56 -6.09 -10.22 17.34
CA GLY A 56 -5.74 -8.86 17.72
C GLY A 56 -4.55 -8.32 16.91
N TYR A 57 -4.52 -7.01 16.67
CA TYR A 57 -3.41 -6.36 15.98
C TYR A 57 -3.15 -4.94 16.49
N LEU A 58 -1.88 -4.52 16.40
CA LEU A 58 -1.48 -3.13 16.58
C LEU A 58 -1.35 -2.49 15.20
N GLU A 59 -2.02 -1.36 14.98
CA GLU A 59 -2.01 -0.64 13.70
C GLU A 59 -1.27 0.69 13.87
N LEU A 60 -0.38 0.99 12.93
CA LEU A 60 0.13 2.33 12.67
C LEU A 60 -0.44 2.77 11.32
N GLU A 61 -1.28 3.80 11.29
CA GLU A 61 -1.82 4.33 10.04
C GLU A 61 -1.52 5.81 9.87
N GLY A 62 -1.50 6.26 8.62
CA GLY A 62 -1.27 7.66 8.33
C GLY A 62 -1.48 8.02 6.88
N GLY A 63 -1.63 9.32 6.66
CA GLY A 63 -1.75 9.89 5.34
C GLY A 63 -1.18 11.29 5.28
N ALA A 64 -0.64 11.65 4.13
CA ALA A 64 -0.07 12.97 3.88
C ALA A 64 -0.46 13.46 2.49
N ASN A 65 -0.78 14.74 2.40
CA ASN A 65 -1.09 15.45 1.18
C ASN A 65 -0.01 16.49 0.92
N PHE A 66 0.41 16.58 -0.33
CA PHE A 66 1.39 17.53 -0.82
C PHE A 66 0.83 18.24 -2.07
N SER A 67 1.47 19.33 -2.49
CA SER A 67 1.15 19.99 -3.76
C SER A 67 1.26 19.06 -4.98
N TRP A 68 2.15 18.06 -4.94
CA TRP A 68 2.39 17.14 -6.06
C TRP A 68 1.62 15.82 -5.96
N GLY A 69 0.93 15.55 -4.85
CA GLY A 69 0.31 14.25 -4.68
C GLY A 69 -0.14 13.95 -3.25
N GLU A 70 -0.61 12.74 -3.06
CA GLU A 70 -1.05 12.22 -1.76
C GLU A 70 -0.52 10.82 -1.54
N MET A 71 -0.31 10.50 -0.28
CA MET A 71 0.05 9.17 0.18
C MET A 71 -0.80 8.78 1.38
N TYR A 72 -1.12 7.50 1.46
CA TYR A 72 -1.76 6.87 2.60
C TYR A 72 -1.12 5.51 2.83
N GLY A 73 -0.99 5.09 4.08
CA GLY A 73 -0.54 3.76 4.39
C GLY A 73 -0.88 3.32 5.79
N PHE A 74 -0.75 2.03 6.02
CA PHE A 74 -0.83 1.43 7.34
C PHE A 74 0.19 0.30 7.48
N PHE A 75 0.49 -0.04 8.72
CA PHE A 75 1.27 -1.19 9.12
C PHE A 75 0.59 -1.86 10.32
N ASP A 76 0.27 -3.14 10.15
CA ASP A 76 -0.33 -3.98 11.19
C ASP A 76 0.68 -4.99 11.68
N TRP A 77 0.83 -5.02 13.01
CA TRP A 77 1.44 -6.14 13.71
C TRP A 77 0.33 -7.02 14.27
N GLU A 78 0.00 -8.05 13.50
CA GLU A 78 -1.09 -8.99 13.79
C GLU A 78 -0.61 -10.15 14.66
N ASN A 79 -1.47 -10.66 15.54
CA ASN A 79 -1.16 -11.74 16.47
C ASN A 79 0.12 -11.47 17.27
N PHE A 80 0.35 -10.23 17.70
CA PHE A 80 1.60 -9.80 18.37
C PHE A 80 1.89 -10.50 19.71
N TYR A 81 0.89 -11.15 20.29
CA TYR A 81 0.97 -11.94 21.52
C TYR A 81 1.27 -13.43 21.27
N ASN A 82 1.29 -13.88 20.03
CA ASN A 82 1.69 -15.24 19.65
C ASN A 82 3.15 -15.25 19.19
N ASP A 83 3.83 -16.39 19.30
CA ASP A 83 5.16 -16.52 18.74
C ASP A 83 5.10 -16.60 17.21
N ARG A 84 6.21 -16.26 16.54
CA ARG A 84 6.47 -16.60 15.13
C ARG A 84 6.65 -18.11 14.98
N HIS A 85 5.56 -18.88 15.08
CA HIS A 85 5.52 -20.32 14.85
C HIS A 85 4.63 -20.67 13.66
N ASP A 86 4.87 -21.83 13.06
CA ASP A 86 4.34 -22.23 11.75
C ASP A 86 2.85 -22.62 11.72
N LYS A 87 2.07 -22.40 12.79
CA LYS A 87 0.64 -22.77 12.80
C LYS A 87 -0.19 -21.82 11.96
N PRO A 88 -0.75 -22.26 10.80
CA PRO A 88 -1.50 -21.39 9.91
C PRO A 88 -2.72 -20.76 10.59
N GLY A 89 -2.96 -19.47 10.34
CA GLY A 89 -4.07 -18.66 10.86
C GLY A 89 -3.80 -17.95 12.19
N SER A 90 -2.89 -18.49 13.00
CA SER A 90 -2.60 -18.01 14.35
C SER A 90 -1.18 -17.45 14.50
N GLU A 91 -0.39 -17.51 13.44
CA GLU A 91 0.96 -16.97 13.42
C GLU A 91 0.98 -15.44 13.53
N GLN A 92 2.06 -14.92 14.09
CA GLN A 92 2.36 -13.49 14.12
C GLN A 92 2.58 -12.98 12.69
N ARG A 93 1.76 -12.02 12.23
CA ARG A 93 1.85 -11.48 10.86
C ARG A 93 2.20 -10.00 10.84
N TYR A 94 2.79 -9.59 9.73
CA TYR A 94 3.06 -8.20 9.41
C TYR A 94 2.33 -7.86 8.12
N THR A 95 1.39 -6.95 8.20
CA THR A 95 0.66 -6.45 7.03
C THR A 95 1.02 -4.98 6.83
N PHE A 96 1.21 -4.57 5.58
CA PHE A 96 1.42 -3.16 5.27
C PHE A 96 0.67 -2.80 4.00
N LYS A 97 0.23 -1.55 3.92
CA LYS A 97 -0.30 -0.96 2.70
C LYS A 97 0.31 0.42 2.51
N ASN A 98 0.57 0.75 1.25
CA ASN A 98 0.88 2.10 0.84
C ASN A 98 0.20 2.39 -0.49
N THR A 99 -0.50 3.51 -0.55
CA THR A 99 -1.14 4.02 -1.77
C THR A 99 -0.66 5.43 -2.02
N ASN A 100 -0.25 5.72 -3.25
CA ASN A 100 0.18 7.03 -3.68
C ASN A 100 -0.63 7.48 -4.90
N ARG A 101 -0.98 8.77 -4.94
CA ARG A 101 -1.46 9.43 -6.15
C ARG A 101 -0.54 10.59 -6.47
N ILE A 102 0.18 10.49 -7.58
CA ILE A 102 1.09 11.55 -8.07
C ILE A 102 0.31 12.39 -9.07
N TYR A 103 0.08 13.66 -8.77
CA TYR A 103 -0.75 14.54 -9.59
C TYR A 103 -0.07 14.88 -10.92
N LEU A 104 -0.85 14.81 -11.99
CA LEU A 104 -0.43 15.18 -13.34
C LEU A 104 -0.83 16.64 -13.58
N GLY A 105 -0.15 17.54 -12.86
CA GLY A 105 -0.49 18.97 -12.81
C GLY A 105 -1.90 19.21 -12.24
N ASP A 106 -2.48 20.36 -12.55
CA ASP A 106 -3.79 20.79 -12.06
C ASP A 106 -4.96 20.21 -12.89
N THR A 107 -4.82 18.98 -13.38
CA THR A 107 -5.79 18.36 -14.31
C THR A 107 -6.82 17.46 -13.61
N GLY A 108 -6.60 17.15 -12.33
CA GLY A 108 -7.33 16.11 -11.60
C GLY A 108 -6.84 14.69 -11.89
N PHE A 109 -6.12 14.45 -12.99
CA PHE A 109 -5.51 13.15 -13.27
C PHE A 109 -4.29 12.88 -12.36
N ASN A 110 -4.05 11.61 -12.07
CA ASN A 110 -2.90 11.18 -11.28
C ASN A 110 -2.37 9.81 -11.74
N LEU A 111 -1.08 9.56 -11.46
CA LEU A 111 -0.53 8.21 -11.44
C LEU A 111 -0.90 7.56 -10.12
N TYR A 112 -1.56 6.41 -10.19
CA TYR A 112 -1.97 5.63 -9.04
C TYR A 112 -0.96 4.51 -8.79
N LEU A 113 -0.45 4.43 -7.57
CA LEU A 113 0.43 3.36 -7.10
C LEU A 113 -0.13 2.77 -5.82
N HIS A 114 -0.08 1.45 -5.69
CA HIS A 114 -0.51 0.70 -4.52
C HIS A 114 0.46 -0.43 -4.28
N ALA A 115 1.06 -0.49 -3.10
CA ALA A 115 1.78 -1.65 -2.60
C ALA A 115 1.04 -2.18 -1.37
N TYR A 116 0.83 -3.49 -1.34
CA TYR A 116 0.29 -4.21 -0.20
C TYR A 116 1.11 -5.47 -0.01
N GLY A 117 1.35 -5.84 1.24
CA GLY A 117 2.02 -7.09 1.55
C GLY A 117 1.59 -7.59 2.92
N THR A 118 1.46 -8.91 3.05
CA THR A 118 1.23 -9.58 4.33
C THR A 118 2.13 -10.80 4.47
N TYR A 119 2.78 -10.95 5.63
CA TYR A 119 3.77 -11.99 5.89
C TYR A 119 3.56 -12.62 7.27
N GLY A 120 3.25 -13.92 7.33
CA GLY A 120 2.97 -14.61 8.60
C GLY A 120 4.10 -15.49 9.18
N SER A 121 5.03 -16.00 8.38
CA SER A 121 6.08 -16.93 8.87
C SER A 121 7.46 -16.52 8.41
N ALA A 122 8.48 -16.89 9.20
CA ALA A 122 9.86 -16.83 8.73
C ALA A 122 9.99 -17.70 7.47
N ASN A 123 10.49 -17.12 6.38
CA ASN A 123 10.65 -17.78 5.07
C ASN A 123 9.37 -17.98 4.23
N ARG A 124 8.26 -17.28 4.51
CA ARG A 124 7.04 -17.33 3.68
C ARG A 124 6.44 -18.74 3.52
N VAL A 125 6.64 -19.61 4.53
CA VAL A 125 6.16 -21.00 4.52
C VAL A 125 4.63 -21.06 4.57
N ASN A 126 4.03 -20.13 5.32
CA ASN A 126 2.58 -19.93 5.43
C ASN A 126 2.07 -18.87 4.43
N PHE A 127 0.83 -18.43 4.64
CA PHE A 127 0.16 -17.40 3.84
C PHE A 127 1.03 -16.15 3.64
N HIS A 128 1.19 -15.75 2.38
CA HIS A 128 1.66 -14.43 2.00
C HIS A 128 0.85 -13.93 0.80
N ASP A 129 0.67 -12.61 0.73
CA ASP A 129 0.04 -11.92 -0.39
C ASP A 129 0.72 -10.57 -0.57
N ASP A 130 1.58 -10.50 -1.58
CA ASP A 130 2.19 -9.27 -2.07
C ASP A 130 1.38 -8.81 -3.30
N MET A 131 0.94 -7.56 -3.30
CA MET A 131 0.18 -6.97 -4.39
C MET A 131 0.74 -5.60 -4.74
N PHE A 132 1.00 -5.40 -6.04
CA PHE A 132 1.34 -4.11 -6.60
C PHE A 132 0.31 -3.70 -7.65
N LEU A 133 -0.33 -2.55 -7.46
CA LEU A 133 -1.18 -1.92 -8.47
C LEU A 133 -0.51 -0.65 -8.99
N TYR A 134 -0.51 -0.48 -10.30
CA TYR A 134 -0.03 0.72 -10.95
C TYR A 134 -0.93 1.10 -12.11
N GLY A 135 -1.26 2.39 -12.23
CA GLY A 135 -2.15 2.86 -13.28
C GLY A 135 -2.46 4.35 -13.16
N ILE A 136 -3.68 4.70 -13.56
CA ILE A 136 -4.15 6.09 -13.59
C ILE A 136 -5.37 6.27 -12.69
N GLY A 137 -5.48 7.45 -12.10
CA GLY A 137 -6.64 7.86 -11.33
C GLY A 137 -7.10 9.26 -11.71
N TYR A 138 -8.27 9.63 -11.20
CA TYR A 138 -8.82 10.97 -11.32
C TYR A 138 -9.41 11.42 -9.98
N ASN A 139 -9.22 12.68 -9.63
CA ASN A 139 -9.72 13.26 -8.39
C ASN A 139 -10.99 14.09 -8.66
N PHE A 140 -12.15 13.55 -8.32
CA PHE A 140 -13.37 14.35 -8.21
C PHE A 140 -13.45 14.93 -6.80
N THR A 141 -13.51 16.26 -6.71
CA THR A 141 -13.67 16.98 -5.45
C THR A 141 -14.79 17.99 -5.59
N GLY A 142 -15.70 18.01 -4.62
CA GLY A 142 -16.71 19.05 -4.49
C GLY A 142 -16.77 19.56 -3.06
N SER A 143 -17.73 20.45 -2.78
CA SER A 143 -17.92 21.02 -1.45
C SER A 143 -18.24 19.93 -0.43
N GLY A 144 -17.24 19.57 0.40
CA GLY A 144 -17.39 18.58 1.46
C GLY A 144 -17.46 17.13 0.97
N TRP A 145 -17.09 16.83 -0.27
CA TRP A 145 -17.00 15.45 -0.74
C TRP A 145 -15.84 15.23 -1.71
N TRP A 146 -15.34 14.01 -1.74
CA TRP A 146 -14.40 13.57 -2.75
C TRP A 146 -14.69 12.15 -3.22
N PHE A 147 -14.34 11.88 -4.46
CA PHE A 147 -14.38 10.57 -5.08
C PHE A 147 -13.15 10.43 -5.99
N LYS A 148 -12.29 9.44 -5.72
CA LYS A 148 -10.98 9.32 -6.38
C LYS A 148 -10.83 7.95 -7.06
N PRO A 149 -11.55 7.67 -8.17
CA PRO A 149 -11.47 6.39 -8.86
C PRO A 149 -10.10 6.20 -9.50
N PHE A 150 -9.75 4.93 -9.68
CA PHE A 150 -8.56 4.53 -10.42
C PHE A 150 -8.82 3.29 -11.28
N PHE A 151 -7.97 3.14 -12.30
CA PHE A 151 -7.83 1.95 -13.11
C PHE A 151 -6.37 1.55 -13.14
N ALA A 152 -6.06 0.37 -12.61
CA ALA A 152 -4.69 -0.08 -12.43
C ALA A 152 -4.47 -1.51 -12.89
N LYS A 153 -3.29 -1.79 -13.44
CA LYS A 153 -2.80 -3.15 -13.68
C LYS A 153 -2.36 -3.75 -12.34
N ARG A 154 -2.66 -5.03 -12.12
CA ARG A 154 -2.28 -5.77 -10.92
C ARG A 154 -1.15 -6.74 -11.21
N TYR A 155 -0.10 -6.64 -10.42
CA TYR A 155 0.88 -7.70 -10.20
C TYR A 155 0.66 -8.28 -8.79
N THR A 156 0.77 -9.58 -8.64
CA THR A 156 0.60 -10.23 -7.34
C THR A 156 1.63 -11.36 -7.21
N ASP A 157 2.15 -11.54 -6.00
CA ASP A 157 2.98 -12.66 -5.59
C ASP A 157 2.38 -13.23 -4.30
N GLN A 158 1.74 -14.38 -4.44
CA GLN A 158 1.03 -15.08 -3.37
C GLN A 158 1.43 -16.55 -3.37
N THR A 159 1.15 -17.26 -2.28
CA THR A 159 1.57 -18.66 -2.05
C THR A 159 1.38 -19.60 -3.24
N TYR A 160 0.35 -19.41 -4.06
CA TYR A 160 0.01 -20.29 -5.18
C TYR A 160 0.08 -19.64 -6.56
N TYR A 161 0.50 -18.38 -6.66
CA TYR A 161 0.54 -17.65 -7.93
C TYR A 161 1.45 -16.43 -7.86
N THR A 162 2.28 -16.27 -8.88
CA THR A 162 3.11 -15.07 -9.08
C THR A 162 2.92 -14.56 -10.51
N GLY A 163 2.55 -13.30 -10.67
CA GLY A 163 2.46 -12.66 -11.98
C GLY A 163 1.44 -11.54 -12.12
N ASP A 164 1.27 -11.10 -13.37
CA ASP A 164 0.26 -10.11 -13.76
C ASP A 164 -1.14 -10.75 -13.76
N ASN A 165 -2.03 -10.27 -12.88
CA ASN A 165 -3.37 -10.82 -12.69
C ASN A 165 -4.48 -9.80 -13.01
N GLY A 166 -4.43 -9.28 -14.23
CA GLY A 166 -5.48 -8.44 -14.81
C GLY A 166 -5.49 -6.98 -14.33
N TYR A 167 -6.66 -6.35 -14.42
CA TYR A 167 -6.88 -4.94 -14.12
C TYR A 167 -7.92 -4.77 -13.01
N VAL A 168 -7.70 -3.75 -12.19
CA VAL A 168 -8.53 -3.40 -11.05
C VAL A 168 -9.19 -2.05 -11.34
N PRO A 169 -10.48 -2.04 -11.72
CA PRO A 169 -11.30 -0.84 -11.69
C PRO A 169 -11.87 -0.67 -10.28
N VAL A 170 -11.45 0.35 -9.56
CA VAL A 170 -12.00 0.65 -8.23
C VAL A 170 -12.33 2.12 -8.14
N GLY A 171 -13.62 2.39 -7.90
CA GLY A 171 -14.06 3.63 -7.28
C GLY A 171 -14.23 3.35 -5.78
N CYS A 172 -13.34 3.82 -4.93
CA CYS A 172 -13.53 3.67 -3.49
C CYS A 172 -13.61 5.02 -2.77
N ARG A 173 -14.55 5.05 -1.82
CA ARG A 173 -14.84 6.03 -0.77
C ARG A 173 -15.36 7.40 -1.26
N LEU A 174 -16.69 7.54 -1.26
CA LEU A 174 -17.36 8.84 -1.10
C LEU A 174 -17.25 9.20 0.38
N GLN A 175 -16.30 10.03 0.76
CA GLN A 175 -16.25 10.60 2.11
C GLN A 175 -17.09 11.89 2.07
N LEU A 176 -18.24 11.88 2.73
CA LEU A 176 -18.99 13.11 3.03
C LEU A 176 -18.37 13.70 4.30
N TYR A 177 -17.87 14.93 4.23
CA TYR A 177 -17.60 15.71 5.44
C TYR A 177 -18.95 16.10 6.05
N ALA A 178 -19.26 15.60 7.24
CA ALA A 178 -20.25 16.25 8.08
C ALA A 178 -19.66 17.61 8.45
N GLY A 179 -20.29 18.69 8.00
CA GLY A 179 -19.77 20.05 8.13
C GLY A 179 -19.40 20.41 9.57
N GLN A 180 -18.31 21.15 9.70
CA GLN A 180 -18.16 22.14 10.76
C GLN A 180 -18.79 23.46 10.30
#